data_AF-A0AAI9Y8U6-F1
#
_entry.id   AF-A0AAI9Y8U6-F1
#
_cell.length_a   1.000
_cell.length_b   1.000
_cell.length_c   1.000
_cell.angle_alpha   90.00
_cell.angle_beta   90.00
_cell.angle_gamma   90.00
#
_symmetry.space_group_name_H-M   'P 1'
#
loop_
_entity.id
_entity.type
_entity.pdbx_description
1 polymer ?
#
loop_
_entity_poly.entity_id
_entity_poly.type
_entity_poly.pdbx_seq_one_letter_code
_entity_poly.pdbx_strand_id
1 'polypeptide(L)'
;METETRVSAITRRLEASAIPREFASFAEEIGFVCICSMGQLLFAIHLSHTFVNQITLTDALKTTSLNTPWLIGSYLVANGVSVVISGSLADLISPKHLTCAAFIWLTLWNLIGAFSVIPKRIILFFVARAISGLAVGTLCSAAMSMLGRVYNPGLRKNRVFSLMGAMIPLGFAIGFIQGAAILGCGLLIFGLTQGSPAQWTPYTYTLVIIGVACLASFGLIESRVRRPLIGNRLWKTPGFFLLISSYFLGYGACAGAWQFYAVRFLLTIQQKPPIIVACYLLPIGVSGTLASWIVSRTLYIIPGHVIMMGSMLAFATGPAFFLPQQAGTLYWALSFPCFIVSTFGPDMSFAAVSVFITSNVPRSYQGAAGSLVITAQNLSTAVLAALGDTIGEKITGKPGGSLDLMALRSIWWLSLATALTGALICGFFVRIPRSEEKEHIS
;
A
#
# COMPACT_ATOMS: atom_id res chain seq x y z
N MET A 1 18.51 58.55 -12.34
CA MET A 1 19.25 57.39 -12.87
C MET A 1 19.33 56.26 -11.84
N GLU A 2 19.88 56.46 -10.64
CA GLU A 2 20.04 55.39 -9.62
C GLU A 2 18.70 54.80 -9.11
N THR A 3 17.65 55.62 -9.04
CA THR A 3 16.29 55.21 -8.63
C THR A 3 15.59 54.35 -9.69
N GLU A 4 15.78 54.63 -10.98
CA GLU A 4 15.24 53.83 -12.08
C GLU A 4 15.90 52.45 -12.15
N THR A 5 17.21 52.37 -11.89
CA THR A 5 17.93 51.09 -11.84
C THR A 5 17.46 50.22 -10.68
N ARG A 6 17.16 50.83 -9.52
CA ARG A 6 16.58 50.13 -8.36
C ARG A 6 15.16 49.66 -8.61
N VAL A 7 14.31 50.50 -9.18
CA VAL A 7 12.93 50.13 -9.53
C VAL A 7 12.93 49.01 -10.56
N SER A 8 13.73 49.11 -11.63
CA SER A 8 13.93 48.06 -12.64
C SER A 8 14.41 46.73 -12.05
N ALA A 9 15.33 46.76 -11.08
CA ALA A 9 15.79 45.57 -10.39
C ALA A 9 14.71 44.95 -9.48
N ILE A 10 13.85 45.77 -8.88
CA ILE A 10 12.72 45.32 -8.06
C ILE A 10 11.59 44.76 -8.94
N THR A 11 11.22 45.40 -10.06
CA THR A 11 10.24 44.85 -11.01
C THR A 11 10.73 43.54 -11.62
N ARG A 12 12.00 43.42 -12.01
CA ARG A 12 12.57 42.13 -12.46
C ARG A 12 12.53 41.04 -11.38
N ARG A 13 12.71 41.40 -10.11
CA ARG A 13 12.58 40.45 -8.98
C ARG A 13 11.13 40.04 -8.72
N LEU A 14 10.18 40.96 -8.87
CA LEU A 14 8.75 40.68 -8.74
C LEU A 14 8.23 39.82 -9.90
N GLU A 15 8.65 40.10 -11.14
CA GLU A 15 8.35 39.29 -12.32
C GLU A 15 8.99 37.90 -12.25
N ALA A 16 10.20 37.77 -11.72
CA ALA A 16 10.85 36.48 -11.50
C ALA A 16 10.15 35.63 -10.41
N SER A 17 9.38 36.27 -9.53
CA SER A 17 8.59 35.61 -8.49
C SER A 17 7.13 35.36 -8.88
N ALA A 18 6.65 35.96 -9.97
CA ALA A 18 5.31 35.75 -10.49
C ALA A 18 5.17 34.34 -11.10
N ILE A 19 4.00 33.73 -10.92
CA ILE A 19 3.64 32.42 -11.51
C ILE A 19 3.87 32.50 -13.04
N PRO A 20 4.48 31.50 -13.68
CA PRO A 20 4.59 31.48 -15.14
C PRO A 20 3.21 31.70 -15.76
N ARG A 21 3.13 32.54 -16.80
CA ARG A 21 1.85 32.92 -17.44
C ARG A 21 1.04 31.73 -17.97
N GLU A 22 1.69 30.57 -18.09
CA GLU A 22 1.16 29.32 -18.57
C GLU A 22 0.29 28.58 -17.54
N PHE A 23 0.38 28.93 -16.24
CA PHE A 23 -0.41 28.30 -15.17
C PHE A 23 -1.45 29.27 -14.61
N ALA A 24 -2.68 28.77 -14.42
CA ALA A 24 -3.77 29.55 -13.83
C ALA A 24 -3.66 29.64 -12.31
N SER A 25 -2.95 28.71 -11.66
CA SER A 25 -2.74 28.70 -10.21
C SER A 25 -1.38 28.13 -9.79
N PHE A 26 -0.97 28.46 -8.57
CA PHE A 26 0.24 27.88 -7.96
C PHE A 26 0.10 26.35 -7.76
N ALA A 27 -1.13 25.85 -7.56
CA ALA A 27 -1.39 24.42 -7.43
C ALA A 27 -1.16 23.66 -8.75
N GLU A 28 -1.51 24.25 -9.89
CA GLU A 28 -1.24 23.69 -11.22
C GLU A 28 0.26 23.63 -11.51
N GLU A 29 1.00 24.66 -11.12
CA GLU A 29 2.46 24.68 -11.25
C GLU A 29 3.10 23.56 -10.41
N ILE A 30 2.68 23.37 -9.16
CA ILE A 30 3.14 22.25 -8.31
C ILE A 30 2.80 20.91 -8.97
N GLY A 31 1.56 20.73 -9.46
CA GLY A 31 1.14 19.50 -10.12
C GLY A 31 2.00 19.18 -11.35
N PHE A 32 2.26 20.18 -12.18
CA PHE A 32 3.15 20.05 -13.34
C PHE A 32 4.58 19.67 -12.94
N VAL A 33 5.16 20.36 -11.95
CA VAL A 33 6.51 20.05 -11.46
C VAL A 33 6.59 18.65 -10.85
N CYS A 34 5.55 18.19 -10.15
CA CYS A 34 5.45 16.83 -9.64
C CYS A 34 5.41 15.78 -10.76
N ILE A 35 4.63 16.01 -11.81
CA ILE A 35 4.55 15.11 -12.98
C ILE A 35 5.92 15.03 -13.68
N CYS A 36 6.57 16.17 -13.92
CA CYS A 36 7.91 16.22 -14.51
C CYS A 36 8.96 15.52 -13.64
N SER A 37 8.86 15.65 -12.32
CA SER A 37 9.83 15.04 -11.39
C SER A 37 9.60 13.55 -11.15
N MET A 38 8.46 13.01 -11.56
CA MET A 38 8.09 11.59 -11.38
C MET A 38 9.03 10.63 -12.10
N GLY A 39 9.59 11.01 -13.26
CA GLY A 39 10.54 10.16 -14.00
C GLY A 39 11.79 9.81 -13.19
N GLN A 40 12.39 10.80 -12.54
CA GLN A 40 13.56 10.64 -11.67
C GLN A 40 13.23 9.84 -10.40
N LEU A 41 12.02 10.02 -9.86
CA LEU A 41 11.53 9.25 -8.71
C LEU A 41 11.36 7.76 -9.07
N LEU A 42 10.66 7.47 -10.17
CA LEU A 42 10.42 6.11 -10.65
C LEU A 42 11.72 5.41 -11.04
N PHE A 43 12.68 6.15 -11.59
CA PHE A 43 14.02 5.66 -11.86
C PHE A 43 14.67 5.06 -10.61
N ALA A 44 14.70 5.84 -9.53
CA ALA A 44 15.32 5.43 -8.28
C ALA A 44 14.54 4.31 -7.57
N ILE A 45 13.21 4.29 -7.63
CA ILE A 45 12.37 3.21 -7.06
C ILE A 45 12.64 1.86 -7.77
N HIS A 46 12.61 1.82 -9.10
CA HIS A 46 12.85 0.55 -9.84
C HIS A 46 14.25 -0.01 -9.59
N LEU A 47 15.25 0.88 -9.48
CA LEU A 47 16.62 0.48 -9.20
C LEU A 47 16.79 -0.03 -7.77
N SER A 48 16.27 0.69 -6.78
CA SER A 48 16.35 0.31 -5.36
C SER A 48 15.61 -0.98 -5.04
N HIS A 49 14.45 -1.25 -5.64
CA HIS A 49 13.75 -2.54 -5.50
C HIS A 49 14.61 -3.71 -5.96
N THR A 50 15.36 -3.53 -7.05
CA THR A 50 16.26 -4.57 -7.56
C THR A 50 17.50 -4.74 -6.67
N PHE A 51 18.03 -3.63 -6.13
CA PHE A 51 19.16 -3.68 -5.19
C PHE A 51 18.83 -4.44 -3.90
N VAL A 52 17.66 -4.17 -3.30
CA VAL A 52 17.27 -4.84 -2.05
C VAL A 52 16.96 -6.31 -2.29
N ASN A 53 16.28 -6.64 -3.39
CA ASN A 53 15.82 -8.00 -3.67
C ASN A 53 16.81 -8.82 -4.50
N GLN A 54 18.07 -8.39 -4.63
CA GLN A 54 19.04 -9.02 -5.53
C GLN A 54 19.25 -10.51 -5.23
N ILE A 55 19.32 -10.89 -3.95
CA ILE A 55 19.47 -12.29 -3.52
C ILE A 55 18.18 -13.08 -3.83
N THR A 56 17.02 -12.55 -3.42
CA THR A 56 15.71 -13.19 -3.66
C THR A 56 15.42 -13.40 -5.15
N LEU A 57 15.77 -12.43 -6.00
CA LEU A 57 15.62 -12.53 -7.44
C LEU A 57 16.60 -13.55 -8.05
N THR A 58 17.83 -13.61 -7.52
CA THR A 58 18.84 -14.59 -7.94
C THR A 58 18.35 -16.02 -7.66
N ASP A 59 17.76 -16.24 -6.47
CA ASP A 59 17.19 -17.53 -6.08
C ASP A 59 15.93 -17.88 -6.89
N ALA A 60 15.00 -16.92 -7.06
CA ALA A 60 13.75 -17.13 -7.77
C ALA A 60 13.95 -17.41 -9.28
N LEU A 61 14.92 -16.73 -9.91
CA LEU A 61 15.24 -16.92 -11.32
C LEU A 61 16.31 -18.00 -11.56
N LYS A 62 16.90 -18.55 -10.48
CA LYS A 62 18.05 -19.48 -10.51
C LYS A 62 19.19 -18.96 -11.38
N THR A 63 19.56 -17.68 -11.21
CA THR A 63 20.57 -17.05 -12.06
C THR A 63 21.98 -17.50 -11.70
N THR A 64 22.80 -17.84 -12.69
CA THR A 64 24.24 -18.06 -12.54
C THR A 64 24.96 -16.76 -12.21
N SER A 65 26.15 -16.83 -11.59
CA SER A 65 27.02 -15.69 -11.27
C SER A 65 27.31 -14.74 -12.46
N LEU A 66 27.28 -15.25 -13.69
CA LEU A 66 27.40 -14.48 -14.93
C LEU A 66 26.17 -13.60 -15.25
N ASN A 67 24.98 -14.02 -14.82
CA ASN A 67 23.71 -13.36 -15.15
C ASN A 67 23.24 -12.40 -14.05
N THR A 68 23.78 -12.50 -12.84
CA THR A 68 23.43 -11.62 -11.71
C THR A 68 23.60 -10.13 -12.03
N PRO A 69 24.67 -9.66 -12.71
CA PRO A 69 24.80 -8.24 -13.06
C PRO A 69 23.68 -7.73 -13.98
N TRP A 70 23.11 -8.60 -14.82
CA TRP A 70 22.05 -8.23 -15.75
C TRP A 70 20.72 -7.88 -15.07
N LEU A 71 20.51 -8.28 -13.81
CA LEU A 71 19.35 -7.86 -13.00
C LEU A 71 19.23 -6.33 -12.93
N ILE A 72 20.37 -5.66 -12.80
CA ILE A 72 20.49 -4.21 -12.73
C ILE A 72 20.87 -3.63 -14.09
N GLY A 73 21.84 -4.26 -14.77
CA GLY A 73 22.42 -3.78 -16.02
C GLY A 73 21.41 -3.67 -17.17
N SER A 74 20.49 -4.62 -17.32
CA SER A 74 19.48 -4.60 -18.39
C SER A 74 18.64 -3.30 -18.37
N TYR A 75 18.25 -2.85 -17.18
CA TYR A 75 17.48 -1.63 -16.98
C TYR A 75 18.32 -0.37 -17.18
N LEU A 76 19.52 -0.31 -16.59
CA LEU A 76 20.38 0.89 -16.66
C LEU A 76 20.86 1.18 -18.08
N VAL A 77 21.30 0.15 -18.81
CA VAL A 77 21.78 0.30 -20.19
C VAL A 77 20.66 0.83 -21.07
N ALA A 78 19.47 0.23 -20.97
CA ALA A 78 18.32 0.66 -21.75
C ALA A 78 17.87 2.09 -21.37
N ASN A 79 17.86 2.42 -20.08
CA ASN A 79 17.56 3.77 -19.61
C ASN A 79 18.51 4.82 -20.20
N GLY A 80 19.82 4.59 -20.15
CA GLY A 80 20.83 5.51 -20.68
C GLY A 80 20.71 5.74 -22.19
N VAL A 81 20.49 4.66 -22.96
CA VAL A 81 20.25 4.75 -24.42
C VAL A 81 18.98 5.57 -24.71
N SER A 82 17.91 5.34 -23.95
CA SER A 82 16.65 6.05 -24.15
C SER A 82 16.79 7.55 -23.90
N VAL A 83 17.51 7.99 -22.87
CA VAL A 83 17.65 9.43 -22.56
C VAL A 83 18.20 10.23 -23.75
N VAL A 84 19.19 9.68 -24.45
CA VAL A 84 19.81 10.31 -25.63
C VAL A 84 18.81 10.40 -26.79
N ILE A 85 18.16 9.28 -27.13
CA ILE A 85 17.23 9.21 -28.26
C ILE A 85 15.98 10.06 -28.01
N SER A 86 15.41 9.92 -26.81
CA SER A 86 14.20 10.63 -26.42
C SER A 86 14.41 12.13 -26.24
N GLY A 87 15.65 12.59 -25.97
CA GLY A 87 15.99 14.00 -25.92
C GLY A 87 15.77 14.67 -27.28
N SER A 88 16.38 14.12 -28.32
CA SER A 88 16.16 14.58 -29.69
C SER A 88 14.69 14.43 -30.12
N LEU A 89 14.02 13.36 -29.69
CA LEU A 89 12.61 13.13 -30.02
C LEU A 89 11.68 14.14 -29.34
N ALA A 90 11.98 14.56 -28.11
CA ALA A 90 11.25 15.59 -27.38
C ALA A 90 11.37 16.97 -28.04
N ASP A 91 12.38 17.18 -28.88
CA ASP A 91 12.55 18.40 -29.68
C ASP A 91 11.70 18.41 -30.96
N LEU A 92 11.34 17.23 -31.48
CA LEU A 92 10.51 17.08 -32.68
C LEU A 92 9.02 16.88 -32.35
N ILE A 93 8.71 16.25 -31.22
CA ILE A 93 7.33 15.88 -30.82
C ILE A 93 6.94 16.68 -29.58
N SER A 94 5.64 16.98 -29.43
CA SER A 94 5.13 17.59 -28.20
C SER A 94 5.49 16.75 -26.96
N PRO A 95 6.27 17.27 -25.99
CA PRO A 95 6.74 16.51 -24.83
C PRO A 95 5.62 15.93 -23.95
N LYS A 96 4.43 16.55 -23.96
CA LYS A 96 3.23 16.07 -23.27
C LYS A 96 2.81 14.68 -23.75
N HIS A 97 2.71 14.47 -25.07
CA HIS A 97 2.32 13.18 -25.65
C HIS A 97 3.38 12.11 -25.38
N LEU A 98 4.65 12.49 -25.48
CA LEU A 98 5.79 11.61 -25.20
C LEU A 98 5.78 11.13 -23.75
N THR A 99 5.48 12.02 -22.80
CA THR A 99 5.35 11.71 -21.37
C THR A 99 4.19 10.76 -21.10
N CYS A 100 2.99 11.02 -21.63
CA CYS A 100 1.83 10.15 -21.46
C CYS A 100 2.06 8.76 -22.06
N ALA A 101 2.64 8.68 -23.26
CA ALA A 101 2.96 7.41 -23.91
C ALA A 101 3.95 6.58 -23.07
N ALA A 102 4.95 7.23 -22.48
CA ALA A 102 5.94 6.56 -21.64
C ALA A 102 5.34 6.02 -20.32
N PHE A 103 4.36 6.70 -19.72
CA PHE A 103 3.63 6.18 -18.55
C PHE A 103 2.78 4.93 -18.88
N ILE A 104 2.06 4.96 -20.01
CA ILE A 104 1.26 3.82 -20.47
C ILE A 104 2.19 2.63 -20.76
N TRP A 105 3.27 2.89 -21.49
CA TRP A 105 4.31 1.92 -21.80
C TRP A 105 4.86 1.28 -20.51
N LEU A 106 5.30 2.08 -19.55
CA LEU A 106 5.88 1.60 -18.29
C LEU A 106 4.89 0.71 -17.53
N THR A 107 3.61 1.10 -17.49
CA THR A 107 2.56 0.35 -16.81
C THR A 107 2.34 -1.03 -17.43
N LEU A 108 2.23 -1.09 -18.76
CA LEU A 108 2.05 -2.34 -19.50
C LEU A 108 3.22 -3.31 -19.27
N TRP A 109 4.45 -2.80 -19.30
CA TRP A 109 5.65 -3.64 -19.15
C TRP A 109 5.93 -4.05 -17.71
N ASN A 110 5.53 -3.26 -16.73
CA ASN A 110 5.54 -3.70 -15.34
C ASN A 110 4.53 -4.81 -15.08
N LEU A 111 3.35 -4.74 -15.71
CA LEU A 111 2.36 -5.81 -15.65
C LEU A 111 2.88 -7.11 -16.29
N ILE A 112 3.50 -7.03 -17.48
CA ILE A 112 4.12 -8.18 -18.15
C ILE A 112 5.30 -8.73 -17.31
N GLY A 113 6.10 -7.83 -16.73
CA GLY A 113 7.22 -8.17 -15.86
C GLY A 113 6.81 -9.01 -14.65
N ALA A 114 5.64 -8.78 -14.08
CA ALA A 114 5.11 -9.57 -12.96
C ALA A 114 4.97 -11.07 -13.31
N PHE A 115 4.62 -11.40 -14.54
CA PHE A 115 4.46 -12.79 -15.02
C PHE A 115 5.77 -13.41 -15.56
N SER A 116 6.87 -12.66 -15.54
CA SER A 116 8.17 -13.09 -16.07
C SER A 116 9.09 -13.72 -15.01
N VAL A 117 8.71 -13.66 -13.72
CA VAL A 117 9.50 -14.15 -12.58
C VAL A 117 9.41 -15.67 -12.45
N ILE A 118 9.93 -16.37 -13.46
CA ILE A 118 9.96 -17.84 -13.56
C ILE A 118 11.32 -18.24 -14.15
N PRO A 119 12.02 -19.27 -13.64
CA PRO A 119 13.34 -19.69 -14.14
C PRO A 119 13.37 -19.94 -15.66
N LYS A 120 12.30 -20.52 -16.22
CA LYS A 120 12.17 -20.79 -17.66
C LYS A 120 12.03 -19.53 -18.52
N ARG A 121 11.77 -18.35 -17.92
CA ARG A 121 11.48 -17.07 -18.60
C ARG A 121 12.46 -15.95 -18.20
N ILE A 122 13.67 -16.30 -17.79
CA ILE A 122 14.71 -15.32 -17.39
C ILE A 122 14.99 -14.25 -18.46
N ILE A 123 14.96 -14.62 -19.74
CA ILE A 123 15.17 -13.68 -20.86
C ILE A 123 14.04 -12.66 -20.91
N LEU A 124 12.78 -13.10 -20.75
CA LEU A 124 11.62 -12.22 -20.73
C LEU A 124 11.69 -11.22 -19.57
N PHE A 125 12.22 -11.65 -18.42
CA PHE A 125 12.47 -10.76 -17.28
C PHE A 125 13.47 -9.66 -17.64
N PHE A 126 14.63 -10.01 -18.21
CA PHE A 126 15.62 -9.00 -18.63
C PHE A 126 15.10 -8.08 -19.73
N VAL A 127 14.30 -8.60 -20.66
CA VAL A 127 13.66 -7.79 -21.72
C VAL A 127 12.64 -6.84 -21.11
N ALA A 128 11.77 -7.30 -20.20
CA ALA A 128 10.82 -6.43 -19.51
C ALA A 128 11.53 -5.34 -18.67
N ARG A 129 12.67 -5.68 -18.06
CA ARG A 129 13.53 -4.72 -17.34
C ARG A 129 14.18 -3.70 -18.28
N ALA A 130 14.69 -4.13 -19.43
CA ALA A 130 15.23 -3.20 -20.42
C ALA A 130 14.15 -2.26 -20.95
N ILE A 131 12.98 -2.80 -21.28
CA ILE A 131 11.88 -2.04 -21.86
C ILE A 131 11.24 -1.06 -20.86
N SER A 132 11.16 -1.42 -19.57
CA SER A 132 10.81 -0.47 -18.50
C SER A 132 11.88 0.61 -18.31
N GLY A 133 13.16 0.26 -18.45
CA GLY A 133 14.28 1.21 -18.47
C GLY A 133 14.14 2.25 -19.58
N LEU A 134 13.80 1.81 -20.80
CA LEU A 134 13.53 2.71 -21.94
C LEU A 134 12.43 3.72 -21.62
N ALA A 135 11.30 3.25 -21.07
CA ALA A 135 10.17 4.11 -20.74
C ALA A 135 10.54 5.18 -19.71
N VAL A 136 11.26 4.80 -18.65
CA VAL A 136 11.71 5.74 -17.62
C VAL A 136 12.73 6.75 -18.19
N GLY A 137 13.61 6.33 -19.10
CA GLY A 137 14.56 7.23 -19.76
C GLY A 137 13.85 8.30 -20.57
N THR A 138 12.80 7.91 -21.30
CA THR A 138 11.94 8.82 -22.07
C THR A 138 11.23 9.81 -21.16
N LEU A 139 10.72 9.36 -19.99
CA LEU A 139 10.09 10.25 -19.01
C LEU A 139 11.07 11.31 -18.50
N CYS A 140 12.29 10.93 -18.15
CA CYS A 140 13.31 11.86 -17.65
C CYS A 140 13.69 12.91 -18.70
N SER A 141 13.84 12.51 -19.96
CA SER A 141 14.22 13.42 -21.04
C SER A 141 13.08 14.36 -21.44
N ALA A 142 11.86 13.84 -21.56
CA ALA A 142 10.66 14.63 -21.85
C ALA A 142 10.39 15.66 -20.73
N ALA A 143 10.56 15.26 -19.47
CA ALA A 143 10.44 16.16 -18.33
C ALA A 143 11.47 17.30 -18.37
N MET A 144 12.74 16.99 -18.68
CA MET A 144 13.79 18.01 -18.83
C MET A 144 13.48 19.02 -19.94
N SER A 145 12.96 18.55 -21.08
CA SER A 145 12.53 19.41 -22.19
C SER A 145 11.35 20.31 -21.79
N MET A 146 10.33 19.77 -21.11
CA MET A 146 9.18 20.55 -20.62
C MET A 146 9.59 21.64 -19.63
N LEU A 147 10.35 21.28 -18.59
CA LEU A 147 10.84 22.25 -17.60
C LEU A 147 11.76 23.30 -18.24
N GLY A 148 12.53 22.89 -19.26
CA GLY A 148 13.40 23.76 -20.03
C GLY A 148 12.65 24.86 -20.81
N ARG A 149 11.48 24.53 -21.38
CA ARG A 149 10.63 25.43 -22.18
C ARG A 149 9.75 26.35 -21.35
N VAL A 150 9.20 25.84 -20.25
CA VAL A 150 8.27 26.57 -19.35
C VAL A 150 9.00 27.61 -18.49
N TYR A 151 10.23 27.30 -18.04
CA TYR A 151 10.96 28.16 -17.10
C TYR A 151 12.09 28.93 -17.77
N ASN A 152 12.00 30.26 -17.68
CA ASN A 152 13.06 31.19 -18.06
C ASN A 152 14.30 31.06 -17.16
N PRO A 153 15.52 31.36 -17.68
CA PRO A 153 16.75 31.33 -16.88
C PRO A 153 16.64 32.21 -15.62
N GLY A 154 16.85 31.62 -14.44
CA GLY A 154 16.76 32.32 -13.15
C GLY A 154 16.64 31.40 -11.94
N LEU A 155 16.44 32.00 -10.76
CA LEU A 155 16.37 31.26 -9.48
C LEU A 155 15.23 30.23 -9.43
N ARG A 156 14.08 30.52 -10.06
CA ARG A 156 12.92 29.61 -10.09
C ARG A 156 13.22 28.35 -10.90
N LYS A 157 13.83 28.49 -12.09
CA LYS A 157 14.32 27.36 -12.90
C LYS A 157 15.29 26.51 -12.10
N ASN A 158 16.29 27.13 -11.46
CA ASN A 158 17.26 26.39 -10.65
C ASN A 158 16.61 25.63 -9.49
N ARG A 159 15.59 26.20 -8.82
CA ARG A 159 14.83 25.51 -7.76
C ARG A 159 14.05 24.31 -8.30
N VAL A 160 13.38 24.46 -9.44
CA VAL A 160 12.59 23.40 -10.06
C VAL A 160 13.47 22.26 -10.57
N PHE A 161 14.60 22.57 -11.21
CA PHE A 161 15.59 21.58 -11.62
C PHE A 161 16.27 20.90 -10.41
N SER A 162 16.54 21.65 -9.33
CA SER A 162 17.05 21.09 -8.08
C SER A 162 16.03 20.15 -7.41
N LEU A 163 14.73 20.48 -7.44
CA LEU A 163 13.67 19.62 -6.94
C LEU A 163 13.55 18.33 -7.76
N MET A 164 13.66 18.44 -9.09
CA MET A 164 13.68 17.28 -9.98
C MET A 164 14.87 16.35 -9.67
N GLY A 165 16.06 16.90 -9.45
CA GLY A 165 17.25 16.13 -9.03
C GLY A 165 17.12 15.53 -7.63
N ALA A 166 16.47 16.23 -6.69
CA ALA A 166 16.23 15.75 -5.33
C ALA A 166 15.32 14.51 -5.27
N MET A 167 14.55 14.23 -6.34
CA MET A 167 13.72 13.04 -6.42
C MET A 167 14.54 11.74 -6.51
N ILE A 168 15.80 11.77 -6.96
CA ILE A 168 16.64 10.58 -7.05
C ILE A 168 16.95 10.06 -5.62
N PRO A 169 17.58 10.83 -4.70
CA PRO A 169 17.74 10.41 -3.31
C PRO A 169 16.43 10.02 -2.62
N LEU A 170 15.33 10.76 -2.86
CA LEU A 170 14.03 10.46 -2.29
C LEU A 170 13.48 9.12 -2.78
N GLY A 171 13.59 8.81 -4.07
CA GLY A 171 13.14 7.54 -4.64
C GLY A 171 13.99 6.36 -4.17
N PHE A 172 15.29 6.55 -3.95
CA PHE A 172 16.14 5.55 -3.29
C PHE A 172 15.72 5.33 -1.83
N ALA A 173 15.48 6.40 -1.08
CA ALA A 173 15.00 6.29 0.30
C ALA A 173 13.65 5.56 0.36
N ILE A 174 12.69 5.96 -0.47
CA ILE A 174 11.36 5.32 -0.57
C ILE A 174 11.51 3.85 -0.96
N GLY A 175 12.31 3.53 -1.97
CA GLY A 175 12.45 2.17 -2.45
C GLY A 175 13.31 1.27 -1.55
N PHE A 176 14.27 1.81 -0.79
CA PHE A 176 14.99 1.08 0.26
C PHE A 176 14.11 0.85 1.48
N ILE A 177 13.33 1.84 1.92
CA ILE A 177 12.38 1.70 3.04
C ILE A 177 11.25 0.75 2.66
N GLN A 178 10.70 0.86 1.44
CA GLN A 178 9.79 -0.15 0.90
C GLN A 178 10.48 -1.50 0.88
N GLY A 179 11.70 -1.63 0.35
CA GLY A 179 12.44 -2.89 0.32
C GLY A 179 12.67 -3.51 1.70
N ALA A 180 13.04 -2.74 2.72
CA ALA A 180 13.31 -3.22 4.07
C ALA A 180 12.03 -3.52 4.88
N ALA A 181 10.97 -2.71 4.74
CA ALA A 181 9.67 -3.00 5.33
C ALA A 181 8.99 -4.19 4.64
N ILE A 182 9.14 -4.31 3.31
CA ILE A 182 8.75 -5.51 2.53
C ILE A 182 9.61 -6.70 2.94
N LEU A 183 10.88 -6.54 3.29
CA LEU A 183 11.72 -7.63 3.80
C LEU A 183 11.26 -8.05 5.21
N GLY A 184 11.06 -7.13 6.15
CA GLY A 184 10.61 -7.47 7.51
C GLY A 184 9.20 -8.06 7.54
N CYS A 185 8.23 -7.38 6.93
CA CYS A 185 6.86 -7.91 6.78
C CYS A 185 6.85 -9.15 5.88
N GLY A 186 7.65 -9.19 4.82
CA GLY A 186 7.72 -10.31 3.88
C GLY A 186 8.37 -11.54 4.48
N LEU A 187 9.44 -11.43 5.27
CA LEU A 187 10.04 -12.56 6.00
C LEU A 187 9.08 -13.09 7.06
N LEU A 188 8.35 -12.20 7.75
CA LEU A 188 7.35 -12.59 8.73
C LEU A 188 6.16 -13.30 8.06
N ILE A 189 5.62 -12.74 6.98
CA ILE A 189 4.53 -13.33 6.21
C ILE A 189 4.99 -14.64 5.55
N PHE A 190 6.16 -14.66 4.93
CA PHE A 190 6.71 -15.84 4.27
C PHE A 190 7.01 -16.94 5.28
N GLY A 191 7.60 -16.62 6.43
CA GLY A 191 7.83 -17.56 7.52
C GLY A 191 6.53 -18.15 8.07
N LEU A 192 5.51 -17.32 8.32
CA LEU A 192 4.20 -17.79 8.77
C LEU A 192 3.44 -18.59 7.70
N THR A 193 3.55 -18.19 6.43
CA THR A 193 2.85 -18.84 5.31
C THR A 193 3.50 -20.15 4.90
N GLN A 194 4.84 -20.22 4.93
CA GLN A 194 5.59 -21.45 4.67
C GLN A 194 5.68 -22.36 5.90
N GLY A 195 5.38 -21.83 7.10
CA GLY A 195 5.38 -22.61 8.33
C GLY A 195 4.51 -23.87 8.24
N SER A 196 3.29 -23.71 7.70
CA SER A 196 2.35 -24.83 7.47
C SER A 196 2.91 -25.84 6.44
N PRO A 197 3.11 -25.47 5.15
CA PRO A 197 3.62 -26.40 4.14
C PRO A 197 4.99 -27.03 4.45
N ALA A 198 5.88 -26.31 5.14
CA ALA A 198 7.22 -26.77 5.48
C ALA A 198 7.30 -27.39 6.90
N GLN A 199 6.16 -27.72 7.53
CA GLN A 199 6.06 -28.38 8.84
C GLN A 199 6.90 -27.72 9.94
N TRP A 200 6.98 -26.39 9.92
CA TRP A 200 7.75 -25.61 10.90
C TRP A 200 9.20 -26.07 11.05
N THR A 201 9.92 -26.25 9.94
CA THR A 201 11.36 -26.51 9.97
C THR A 201 12.15 -25.34 10.61
N PRO A 202 13.38 -25.55 11.13
CA PRO A 202 14.17 -24.50 11.80
C PRO A 202 14.32 -23.19 10.99
N TYR A 203 14.34 -23.29 9.67
CA TYR A 203 14.34 -22.14 8.76
C TYR A 203 13.10 -21.25 8.92
N THR A 204 11.90 -21.81 9.04
CA THR A 204 10.65 -21.05 9.19
C THR A 204 10.60 -20.28 10.51
N TYR A 205 11.03 -20.90 11.62
CA TYR A 205 11.19 -20.20 12.91
C TYR A 205 12.21 -19.08 12.81
N THR A 206 13.34 -19.32 12.14
CA THR A 206 14.39 -18.32 11.95
C THR A 206 13.87 -17.12 11.16
N LEU A 207 13.08 -17.34 10.09
CA LEU A 207 12.46 -16.28 9.32
C LEU A 207 11.46 -15.44 10.12
N VAL A 208 10.60 -16.08 10.92
CA VAL A 208 9.64 -15.37 11.78
C VAL A 208 10.39 -14.55 12.83
N ILE A 209 11.40 -15.14 13.48
CA ILE A 209 12.23 -14.45 14.49
C ILE A 209 12.96 -13.27 13.87
N ILE A 210 13.58 -13.42 12.69
CA ILE A 210 14.25 -12.33 11.98
C ILE A 210 13.24 -11.26 11.55
N GLY A 211 12.07 -11.62 11.06
CA GLY A 211 11.01 -10.68 10.69
C GLY A 211 10.54 -9.85 11.89
N VAL A 212 10.27 -10.50 13.03
CA VAL A 212 9.93 -9.83 14.29
C VAL A 212 11.09 -8.95 14.77
N ALA A 213 12.33 -9.45 14.73
CA ALA A 213 13.51 -8.69 15.13
C ALA A 213 13.75 -7.47 14.23
N CYS A 214 13.46 -7.56 12.93
CA CYS A 214 13.56 -6.48 11.97
C CYS A 214 12.47 -5.41 12.21
N LEU A 215 11.24 -5.82 12.50
CA LEU A 215 10.17 -4.89 12.88
C LEU A 215 10.44 -4.23 14.24
N ALA A 216 10.95 -4.98 15.21
CA ALA A 216 11.34 -4.46 16.52
C ALA A 216 12.53 -3.50 16.41
N SER A 217 13.56 -3.85 15.63
CA SER A 217 14.72 -3.00 15.40
C SER A 217 14.33 -1.74 14.64
N PHE A 218 13.45 -1.83 13.63
CA PHE A 218 12.86 -0.67 12.99
C PHE A 218 12.19 0.25 14.02
N GLY A 219 11.29 -0.28 14.86
CA GLY A 219 10.64 0.52 15.90
C GLY A 219 11.62 1.16 16.90
N LEU A 220 12.65 0.43 17.32
CA LEU A 220 13.67 0.92 18.24
C LEU A 220 14.57 2.00 17.60
N ILE A 221 15.01 1.78 16.37
CA ILE A 221 15.84 2.74 15.61
C ILE A 221 15.02 4.00 15.35
N GLU A 222 13.80 3.85 14.86
CA GLU A 222 12.86 4.93 14.59
C GLU A 222 12.62 5.78 15.86
N SER A 223 12.48 5.13 17.01
CA SER A 223 12.27 5.84 18.28
C SER A 223 13.47 6.69 18.73
N ARG A 224 14.68 6.41 18.24
CA ARG A 224 15.94 7.06 18.60
C ARG A 224 16.42 8.10 17.58
N VAL A 225 15.92 8.06 16.34
CA VAL A 225 16.35 8.97 15.26
C VAL A 225 15.73 10.37 15.41
N ARG A 226 16.51 11.42 15.11
CA ARG A 226 16.08 12.83 15.26
C ARG A 226 14.95 13.26 14.31
N ARG A 227 14.77 12.56 13.19
CA ARG A 227 13.68 12.76 12.22
C ARG A 227 13.05 11.42 11.83
N PRO A 228 12.18 10.86 12.68
CA PRO A 228 11.49 9.60 12.37
C PRO A 228 10.50 9.79 11.22
N LEU A 229 10.34 8.76 10.37
CA LEU A 229 9.29 8.64 9.35
C LEU A 229 7.90 8.58 9.99
N ILE A 230 7.73 7.80 11.07
CA ILE A 230 6.52 7.81 11.90
C ILE A 230 6.84 8.61 13.16
N GLY A 231 6.37 9.86 13.20
CA GLY A 231 6.61 10.75 14.34
C GLY A 231 6.24 10.11 15.67
N ASN A 232 7.17 10.03 16.63
CA ASN A 232 6.90 9.52 17.98
C ASN A 232 5.73 10.24 18.69
N ARG A 233 5.39 11.46 18.25
CA ARG A 233 4.20 12.19 18.72
C ARG A 233 2.89 11.47 18.42
N LEU A 234 2.83 10.68 17.33
CA LEU A 234 1.66 9.91 16.92
C LEU A 234 1.29 8.85 17.97
N TRP A 235 2.29 8.11 18.47
CA TRP A 235 2.11 7.12 19.53
C TRP A 235 1.76 7.72 20.88
N LYS A 236 2.06 9.00 21.09
CA LYS A 236 1.68 9.75 22.30
C LYS A 236 0.28 10.36 22.22
N THR A 237 -0.35 10.36 21.04
CA THR A 237 -1.74 10.84 20.90
C THR A 237 -2.67 9.91 21.69
N PRO A 238 -3.50 10.44 22.61
CA PRO A 238 -4.36 9.63 23.45
C PRO A 238 -5.26 8.71 22.62
N GLY A 239 -5.20 7.40 22.87
CA GLY A 239 -6.03 6.41 22.18
C GLY A 239 -5.52 5.96 20.81
N PHE A 240 -4.49 6.58 20.23
CA PHE A 240 -4.00 6.21 18.88
C PHE A 240 -3.47 4.77 18.81
N PHE A 241 -2.64 4.36 19.77
CA PHE A 241 -2.12 2.99 19.83
C PHE A 241 -3.25 1.96 19.92
N LEU A 242 -4.19 2.18 20.85
CA LEU A 242 -5.32 1.29 21.10
C LEU A 242 -6.27 1.21 19.88
N LEU A 243 -6.49 2.33 19.20
CA LEU A 243 -7.26 2.41 17.97
C LEU A 243 -6.63 1.57 16.85
N ILE A 244 -5.32 1.70 16.65
CA ILE A 244 -4.60 0.92 15.64
C ILE A 244 -4.58 -0.57 16.02
N SER A 245 -4.44 -0.91 17.31
CA SER A 245 -4.51 -2.31 17.77
C SER A 245 -5.89 -2.91 17.57
N SER A 246 -6.98 -2.22 17.90
CA SER A 246 -8.34 -2.72 17.66
C SER A 246 -8.62 -2.86 16.16
N TYR A 247 -8.16 -1.90 15.34
CA TYR A 247 -8.28 -1.95 13.89
C TYR A 247 -7.51 -3.14 13.30
N PHE A 248 -6.28 -3.38 13.76
CA PHE A 248 -5.45 -4.52 13.35
C PHE A 248 -6.16 -5.86 13.66
N LEU A 249 -6.69 -6.03 14.87
CA LEU A 249 -7.37 -7.26 15.27
C LEU A 249 -8.68 -7.47 14.49
N GLY A 250 -9.51 -6.44 14.39
CA GLY A 250 -10.80 -6.54 13.70
C GLY A 250 -10.67 -6.81 12.20
N TYR A 251 -9.81 -6.04 11.52
CA TYR A 251 -9.62 -6.21 10.09
C TYR A 251 -8.95 -7.54 9.75
N GLY A 252 -7.92 -7.94 10.51
CA GLY A 252 -7.28 -9.25 10.35
C GLY A 252 -8.24 -10.41 10.58
N ALA A 253 -9.15 -10.30 11.55
CA ALA A 253 -10.15 -11.33 11.84
C ALA A 253 -11.10 -11.52 10.66
N CYS A 254 -11.61 -10.41 10.10
CA CYS A 254 -12.54 -10.43 8.97
C CYS A 254 -11.86 -10.85 7.67
N ALA A 255 -10.85 -10.11 7.21
CA ALA A 255 -10.25 -10.33 5.90
C ALA A 255 -9.32 -11.56 5.88
N GLY A 256 -8.54 -11.77 6.93
CA GLY A 256 -7.52 -12.82 7.02
C GLY A 256 -8.10 -14.17 7.44
N ALA A 257 -8.65 -14.24 8.65
CA ALA A 257 -9.09 -15.51 9.24
C ALA A 257 -10.50 -15.95 8.81
N TRP A 258 -11.40 -15.05 8.43
CA TRP A 258 -12.75 -15.42 7.99
C TRP A 258 -12.91 -15.43 6.47
N GLN A 259 -12.80 -14.28 5.80
CA GLN A 259 -13.19 -14.11 4.39
C GLN A 259 -12.44 -15.05 3.45
N PHE A 260 -11.12 -15.21 3.63
CA PHE A 260 -10.32 -16.15 2.87
C PHE A 260 -10.82 -17.60 2.99
N TYR A 261 -11.11 -18.03 4.22
CA TYR A 261 -11.56 -19.40 4.52
C TYR A 261 -13.05 -19.63 4.21
N ALA A 262 -13.88 -18.59 4.26
CA ALA A 262 -15.26 -18.62 3.83
C ALA A 262 -15.38 -18.93 2.33
N VAL A 263 -14.54 -18.30 1.50
CA VAL A 263 -14.47 -18.62 0.07
C VAL A 263 -13.99 -20.05 -0.15
N ARG A 264 -12.96 -20.49 0.58
CA ARG A 264 -12.52 -21.89 0.53
C ARG A 264 -13.64 -22.87 0.90
N PHE A 265 -14.39 -22.62 1.98
CA PHE A 265 -15.53 -23.45 2.38
C PHE A 265 -16.56 -23.62 1.25
N LEU A 266 -16.92 -22.53 0.55
CA LEU A 266 -17.89 -22.58 -0.55
C LEU A 266 -17.36 -23.40 -1.74
N LEU A 267 -16.06 -23.31 -2.03
CA LEU A 267 -15.41 -24.02 -3.13
C LEU A 267 -15.16 -25.50 -2.82
N THR A 268 -14.69 -25.84 -1.60
CA THR A 268 -14.20 -27.17 -1.27
C THR A 268 -15.21 -28.02 -0.49
N ILE A 269 -16.01 -27.44 0.41
CA ILE A 269 -16.98 -28.20 1.20
C ILE A 269 -18.35 -28.18 0.54
N GLN A 270 -18.82 -27.01 0.09
CA GLN A 270 -20.08 -26.91 -0.65
C GLN A 270 -19.96 -27.24 -2.14
N GLN A 271 -18.71 -27.42 -2.63
CA GLN A 271 -18.41 -27.81 -4.02
C GLN A 271 -19.09 -26.90 -5.05
N LYS A 272 -19.21 -25.61 -4.76
CA LYS A 272 -19.82 -24.64 -5.67
C LYS A 272 -18.79 -24.21 -6.72
N PRO A 273 -19.20 -24.09 -8.00
CA PRO A 273 -18.30 -23.64 -9.05
C PRO A 273 -17.85 -22.18 -8.78
N PRO A 274 -16.61 -21.80 -9.14
CA PRO A 274 -16.05 -20.48 -8.82
C PRO A 274 -16.91 -19.30 -9.27
N ILE A 275 -17.60 -19.42 -10.42
CA ILE A 275 -18.49 -18.37 -10.92
C ILE A 275 -19.70 -18.13 -10.00
N ILE A 276 -20.27 -19.17 -9.40
CA ILE A 276 -21.39 -19.04 -8.45
C ILE A 276 -20.89 -18.43 -7.15
N VAL A 277 -19.69 -18.81 -6.68
CA VAL A 277 -19.08 -18.19 -5.51
C VAL A 277 -18.82 -16.70 -5.74
N ALA A 278 -18.38 -16.31 -6.94
CA ALA A 278 -18.26 -14.90 -7.31
C ALA A 278 -19.62 -14.17 -7.24
N CYS A 279 -20.70 -14.79 -7.73
CA CYS A 279 -22.06 -14.24 -7.59
C CYS A 279 -22.49 -14.11 -6.12
N TYR A 280 -22.12 -15.05 -5.25
CA TYR A 280 -22.39 -14.99 -3.81
C TYR A 280 -21.65 -13.84 -3.09
N LEU A 281 -20.57 -13.33 -3.68
CA LEU A 281 -19.80 -12.21 -3.15
C LEU A 281 -20.28 -10.84 -3.65
N LEU A 282 -21.11 -10.78 -4.70
CA LEU A 282 -21.64 -9.51 -5.23
C LEU A 282 -22.34 -8.62 -4.19
N PRO A 283 -23.11 -9.16 -3.21
CA PRO A 283 -23.73 -8.34 -2.17
C PRO A 283 -22.73 -7.51 -1.35
N ILE A 284 -21.47 -7.93 -1.25
CA ILE A 284 -20.41 -7.17 -0.57
C ILE A 284 -20.24 -5.80 -1.23
N GLY A 285 -20.20 -5.71 -2.56
CA GLY A 285 -20.01 -4.44 -3.25
C GLY A 285 -21.19 -3.46 -3.03
N VAL A 286 -22.42 -3.98 -3.08
CA VAL A 286 -23.64 -3.18 -2.85
C VAL A 286 -23.74 -2.78 -1.38
N SER A 287 -23.47 -3.70 -0.45
CA SER A 287 -23.49 -3.43 0.98
C SER A 287 -22.42 -2.41 1.38
N GLY A 288 -21.21 -2.50 0.83
CA GLY A 288 -20.13 -1.57 1.16
C GLY A 288 -20.36 -0.14 0.67
N THR A 289 -20.96 0.02 -0.51
CA THR A 289 -21.38 1.35 -0.99
C THR A 289 -22.47 1.94 -0.10
N LEU A 290 -23.45 1.13 0.33
CA LEU A 290 -24.47 1.53 1.30
C LEU A 290 -23.86 1.86 2.67
N ALA A 291 -22.92 1.06 3.17
CA ALA A 291 -22.23 1.28 4.43
C ALA A 291 -21.45 2.60 4.41
N SER A 292 -20.68 2.85 3.35
CA SER A 292 -19.96 4.13 3.14
C SER A 292 -20.91 5.32 3.12
N TRP A 293 -22.06 5.20 2.44
CA TRP A 293 -23.08 6.24 2.40
C TRP A 293 -23.70 6.50 3.79
N ILE A 294 -24.07 5.45 4.53
CA ILE A 294 -24.59 5.57 5.90
C ILE A 294 -23.57 6.24 6.81
N VAL A 295 -22.32 5.78 6.78
CA VAL A 295 -21.25 6.34 7.60
C VAL A 295 -21.05 7.83 7.32
N SER A 296 -21.05 8.23 6.05
CA SER A 296 -20.92 9.64 5.65
C SER A 296 -22.02 10.53 6.25
N ARG A 297 -23.20 9.98 6.54
CA ARG A 297 -24.31 10.71 7.18
C ARG A 297 -24.26 10.63 8.70
N THR A 298 -23.89 9.48 9.27
CA THR A 298 -23.92 9.26 10.72
C THR A 298 -22.70 9.81 11.45
N LEU A 299 -21.59 10.04 10.74
CA LEU A 299 -20.33 10.52 11.29
C LEU A 299 -20.48 11.78 12.17
N TYR A 300 -21.36 12.70 11.77
CA TYR A 300 -21.57 13.97 12.46
C TYR A 300 -22.44 13.84 13.72
N ILE A 301 -23.26 12.79 13.80
CA ILE A 301 -24.27 12.61 14.85
C ILE A 301 -23.74 11.67 15.94
N ILE A 302 -23.00 10.64 15.52
CA ILE A 302 -22.54 9.54 16.37
C ILE A 302 -21.05 9.70 16.66
N PRO A 303 -20.61 9.57 17.92
CA PRO A 303 -19.18 9.60 18.25
C PRO A 303 -18.39 8.51 17.50
N GLY A 304 -17.19 8.84 17.03
CA GLY A 304 -16.37 7.93 16.22
C GLY A 304 -16.04 6.58 16.89
N HIS A 305 -15.98 6.53 18.23
CA HIS A 305 -15.72 5.29 18.96
C HIS A 305 -16.92 4.33 18.94
N VAL A 306 -18.15 4.84 18.85
CA VAL A 306 -19.35 4.00 18.68
C VAL A 306 -19.41 3.42 17.28
N ILE A 307 -19.03 4.21 16.26
CA ILE A 307 -18.88 3.73 14.89
C ILE A 307 -17.81 2.62 14.82
N MET A 308 -16.67 2.83 15.49
CA MET A 308 -15.61 1.82 15.58
C MET A 308 -16.09 0.56 16.32
N MET A 309 -16.80 0.68 17.44
CA MET A 309 -17.33 -0.47 18.15
C MET A 309 -18.35 -1.25 17.30
N GLY A 310 -19.24 -0.55 16.60
CA GLY A 310 -20.16 -1.15 15.64
C GLY A 310 -19.44 -1.91 14.53
N SER A 311 -18.33 -1.37 14.03
CA SER A 311 -17.49 -2.02 13.02
C SER A 311 -16.84 -3.32 13.54
N MET A 312 -16.39 -3.35 14.80
CA MET A 312 -15.81 -4.55 15.40
C MET A 312 -16.85 -5.65 15.60
N LEU A 313 -18.08 -5.28 15.96
CA LEU A 313 -19.19 -6.22 16.04
C LEU A 313 -19.58 -6.77 14.67
N ALA A 314 -19.60 -5.92 13.63
CA ALA A 314 -19.79 -6.36 12.25
C ALA A 314 -18.68 -7.31 11.78
N PHE A 315 -17.43 -7.09 12.19
CA PHE A 315 -16.35 -8.05 11.92
C PHE A 315 -16.60 -9.41 12.59
N ALA A 316 -17.18 -9.42 13.80
CA ALA A 316 -17.50 -10.65 14.52
C ALA A 316 -18.68 -11.43 13.89
N THR A 317 -19.59 -10.78 13.17
CA THR A 317 -20.71 -11.49 12.52
C THR A 317 -20.23 -12.44 11.42
N GLY A 318 -19.15 -12.09 10.70
CA GLY A 318 -18.53 -12.95 9.69
C GLY A 318 -18.34 -14.40 10.15
N PRO A 319 -17.42 -14.64 11.10
CA PRO A 319 -17.20 -15.97 11.65
C PRO A 319 -18.43 -16.52 12.40
N ALA A 320 -19.22 -15.69 13.08
CA ALA A 320 -20.40 -16.15 13.83
C ALA A 320 -21.45 -16.84 12.94
N PHE A 321 -21.70 -16.30 11.74
CA PHE A 321 -22.65 -16.91 10.79
C PHE A 321 -22.09 -18.13 10.06
N PHE A 322 -20.76 -18.25 9.96
CA PHE A 322 -20.11 -19.38 9.29
C PHE A 322 -19.86 -20.59 10.22
N LEU A 323 -19.68 -20.36 11.53
CA LEU A 323 -19.54 -21.43 12.53
C LEU A 323 -20.62 -22.53 12.47
N PRO A 324 -21.93 -22.21 12.38
CA PRO A 324 -22.99 -23.22 12.31
C PRO A 324 -23.17 -23.84 10.91
N GLN A 325 -22.47 -23.36 9.88
CA GLN A 325 -22.67 -23.86 8.52
C GLN A 325 -22.21 -25.32 8.36
N GLN A 326 -22.90 -26.01 7.47
CA GLN A 326 -22.66 -27.38 7.02
C GLN A 326 -22.64 -27.42 5.49
N ALA A 327 -22.22 -28.55 4.91
CA ALA A 327 -22.10 -28.71 3.45
C ALA A 327 -23.43 -28.45 2.70
N GLY A 328 -24.58 -28.78 3.30
CA GLY A 328 -25.91 -28.59 2.72
C GLY A 328 -26.60 -27.26 3.05
N THR A 329 -25.94 -26.34 3.76
CA THR A 329 -26.61 -25.13 4.24
C THR A 329 -26.96 -24.16 3.11
N LEU A 330 -28.20 -23.66 3.15
CA LEU A 330 -28.71 -22.70 2.18
C LEU A 330 -27.94 -21.37 2.24
N TYR A 331 -27.47 -20.91 1.08
CA TYR A 331 -26.80 -19.63 0.91
C TYR A 331 -27.60 -18.46 1.50
N TRP A 332 -28.90 -18.41 1.21
CA TRP A 332 -29.80 -17.34 1.63
C TRP A 332 -30.02 -17.27 3.14
N ALA A 333 -29.84 -18.39 3.85
CA ALA A 333 -30.11 -18.45 5.28
C ALA A 333 -28.96 -17.89 6.12
N LEU A 334 -27.70 -18.18 5.75
CA LEU A 334 -26.54 -17.82 6.57
C LEU A 334 -25.47 -17.02 5.82
N SER A 335 -25.09 -17.42 4.60
CA SER A 335 -23.99 -16.76 3.87
C SER A 335 -24.39 -15.38 3.33
N PHE A 336 -25.59 -15.23 2.76
CA PHE A 336 -26.10 -13.96 2.25
C PHE A 336 -26.22 -12.87 3.33
N PRO A 337 -26.95 -13.07 4.45
CA PRO A 337 -27.05 -12.05 5.50
C PRO A 337 -25.68 -11.77 6.13
N CYS A 338 -24.83 -12.78 6.24
CA CYS A 338 -23.46 -12.61 6.72
C CYS A 338 -22.68 -11.62 5.85
N PHE A 339 -22.64 -11.82 4.52
CA PHE A 339 -21.90 -10.94 3.62
C PHE A 339 -22.41 -9.50 3.64
N ILE A 340 -23.71 -9.29 3.84
CA ILE A 340 -24.26 -7.95 3.99
C ILE A 340 -23.73 -7.29 5.26
N VAL A 341 -23.88 -7.94 6.42
CA VAL A 341 -23.55 -7.34 7.72
C VAL A 341 -22.05 -7.22 7.94
N SER A 342 -21.25 -8.22 7.55
CA SER A 342 -19.80 -8.21 7.77
C SER A 342 -19.09 -7.09 7.01
N THR A 343 -19.62 -6.68 5.85
CA THR A 343 -19.03 -5.62 5.02
C THR A 343 -19.15 -4.23 5.64
N PHE A 344 -20.05 -4.02 6.60
CA PHE A 344 -20.07 -2.77 7.36
C PHE A 344 -18.79 -2.59 8.19
N GLY A 345 -18.14 -3.68 8.61
CA GLY A 345 -16.91 -3.64 9.41
C GLY A 345 -15.77 -2.85 8.75
N PRO A 346 -15.28 -3.27 7.56
CA PRO A 346 -14.20 -2.56 6.86
C PRO A 346 -14.46 -1.07 6.65
N ASP A 347 -15.65 -0.71 6.17
CA ASP A 347 -15.95 0.66 5.77
C ASP A 347 -16.15 1.58 6.97
N MET A 348 -16.87 1.12 8.01
CA MET A 348 -17.08 1.88 9.25
C MET A 348 -15.76 2.06 10.00
N SER A 349 -14.93 1.02 10.10
CA SER A 349 -13.66 1.08 10.80
C SER A 349 -12.67 2.03 10.10
N PHE A 350 -12.54 1.95 8.76
CA PHE A 350 -11.67 2.84 8.00
C PHE A 350 -12.06 4.32 8.14
N ALA A 351 -13.35 4.61 8.06
CA ALA A 351 -13.88 5.96 8.25
C ALA A 351 -13.63 6.49 9.67
N ALA A 352 -13.91 5.68 10.70
CA ALA A 352 -13.70 6.08 12.09
C ALA A 352 -12.21 6.35 12.40
N VAL A 353 -11.29 5.53 11.87
CA VAL A 353 -9.84 5.78 12.01
C VAL A 353 -9.43 7.06 11.28
N SER A 354 -9.94 7.27 10.06
CA SER A 354 -9.61 8.46 9.25
C SER A 354 -10.07 9.75 9.92
N VAL A 355 -11.24 9.73 10.56
CA VAL A 355 -11.74 10.87 11.34
C VAL A 355 -10.91 11.12 12.59
N PHE A 356 -10.50 10.06 13.29
CA PHE A 356 -9.57 10.20 14.41
C PHE A 356 -8.27 10.85 13.98
N ILE A 357 -7.68 10.40 12.87
CA ILE A 357 -6.41 10.93 12.34
C ILE A 357 -6.57 12.40 11.96
N THR A 358 -7.59 12.75 11.19
CA THR A 358 -7.79 14.13 10.73
C THR A 358 -8.07 15.11 11.87
N SER A 359 -8.70 14.64 12.96
CA SER A 359 -9.09 15.47 14.10
C SER A 359 -8.00 15.57 15.19
N ASN A 360 -7.24 14.49 15.44
CA ASN A 360 -6.31 14.39 16.57
C ASN A 360 -4.83 14.36 16.17
N VAL A 361 -4.51 14.19 14.89
CA VAL A 361 -3.12 14.17 14.39
C VAL A 361 -2.80 15.48 13.67
N PRO A 362 -1.67 16.14 13.96
CA PRO A 362 -1.25 17.35 13.25
C PRO A 362 -1.11 17.11 11.74
N ARG A 363 -1.50 18.10 10.91
CA ARG A 363 -1.48 18.00 9.44
C ARG A 363 -0.15 17.49 8.86
N SER A 364 0.98 17.86 9.47
CA SER A 364 2.32 17.41 9.04
C SER A 364 2.56 15.90 9.20
N TYR A 365 1.78 15.21 10.04
CA TYR A 365 1.91 13.78 10.35
C TYR A 365 0.71 12.94 9.88
N GLN A 366 -0.36 13.56 9.35
CA GLN A 366 -1.56 12.84 8.91
C GLN A 366 -1.27 11.84 7.78
N GLY A 367 -0.38 12.17 6.84
CA GLY A 367 0.04 11.24 5.79
C GLY A 367 0.73 9.99 6.33
N ALA A 368 1.61 10.15 7.33
CA ALA A 368 2.28 9.03 8.01
C ALA A 368 1.32 8.20 8.87
N ALA A 369 0.31 8.84 9.48
CA ALA A 369 -0.73 8.14 10.22
C ALA A 369 -1.62 7.31 9.28
N GLY A 370 -2.03 7.87 8.13
CA GLY A 370 -2.84 7.17 7.14
C GLY A 370 -2.11 5.97 6.53
N SER A 371 -0.83 6.10 6.20
CA SER A 371 -0.03 4.97 5.70
C SER A 371 0.13 3.86 6.75
N LEU A 372 0.23 4.22 8.04
CA LEU A 372 0.29 3.24 9.12
C LEU A 372 -1.01 2.42 9.24
N VAL A 373 -2.18 3.03 9.00
CA VAL A 373 -3.48 2.33 8.99
C VAL A 373 -3.53 1.29 7.89
N ILE A 374 -3.16 1.66 6.66
CA ILE A 374 -3.13 0.73 5.52
C ILE A 374 -2.11 -0.38 5.76
N THR A 375 -0.96 -0.05 6.37
CA THR A 375 0.04 -1.04 6.74
C THR A 375 -0.50 -2.04 7.77
N ALA A 376 -1.18 -1.55 8.81
CA ALA A 376 -1.83 -2.39 9.82
C ALA A 376 -2.91 -3.29 9.20
N GLN A 377 -3.69 -2.78 8.24
CA GLN A 377 -4.71 -3.52 7.49
C GLN A 377 -4.12 -4.70 6.70
N ASN A 378 -3.08 -4.44 5.92
CA ASN A 378 -2.47 -5.46 5.08
C ASN A 378 -1.71 -6.50 5.93
N LEU A 379 -0.96 -6.04 6.94
CA LEU A 379 -0.20 -6.92 7.81
C LEU A 379 -1.12 -7.82 8.65
N SER A 380 -2.18 -7.27 9.24
CA SER A 380 -3.13 -8.05 10.03
C SER A 380 -3.80 -9.17 9.23
N THR A 381 -4.24 -8.87 8.01
CA THR A 381 -4.84 -9.84 7.09
C THR A 381 -3.89 -11.00 6.83
N ALA A 382 -2.63 -10.69 6.50
CA ALA A 382 -1.64 -11.71 6.18
C ALA A 382 -1.28 -12.57 7.41
N VAL A 383 -1.07 -11.94 8.58
CA VAL A 383 -0.73 -12.67 9.82
C VAL A 383 -1.88 -13.59 10.24
N LEU A 384 -3.12 -13.10 10.29
CA LEU A 384 -4.24 -13.94 10.75
C LEU A 384 -4.64 -15.02 9.73
N ALA A 385 -4.46 -14.78 8.43
CA ALA A 385 -4.61 -15.83 7.43
C ALA A 385 -3.58 -16.94 7.63
N ALA A 386 -2.30 -16.59 7.82
CA ALA A 386 -1.24 -17.59 8.01
C ALA A 386 -1.38 -18.37 9.33
N LEU A 387 -1.81 -17.71 10.41
CA LEU A 387 -2.18 -18.37 11.66
C LEU A 387 -3.38 -19.32 11.47
N GLY A 388 -4.38 -18.90 10.70
CA GLY A 388 -5.51 -19.74 10.32
C GLY A 388 -5.04 -21.00 9.59
N ASP A 389 -4.12 -20.87 8.65
CA ASP A 389 -3.61 -22.00 7.87
C ASP A 389 -2.88 -23.02 8.77
N THR A 390 -2.05 -22.51 9.66
CA THR A 390 -1.33 -23.31 10.67
C THR A 390 -2.28 -24.09 11.57
N ILE A 391 -3.34 -23.43 12.06
CA ILE A 391 -4.35 -24.07 12.91
C ILE A 391 -5.11 -25.14 12.11
N GLY A 392 -5.50 -24.81 10.88
CA GLY A 392 -6.24 -25.70 10.01
C GLY A 392 -5.46 -26.98 9.69
N GLU A 393 -4.18 -26.85 9.35
CA GLU A 393 -3.31 -27.98 9.07
C GLU A 393 -3.08 -28.85 10.31
N LYS A 394 -2.78 -28.25 11.46
CA LYS A 394 -2.57 -28.98 12.72
C LYS A 394 -3.78 -29.80 13.14
N ILE A 395 -4.98 -29.33 12.85
CA ILE A 395 -6.23 -30.02 13.16
C ILE A 395 -6.56 -31.11 12.13
N THR A 396 -6.25 -30.87 10.86
CA THR A 396 -6.52 -31.84 9.78
C THR A 396 -5.51 -33.01 9.80
N GLY A 397 -4.31 -32.78 10.34
CA GLY A 397 -3.28 -33.82 10.52
C GLY A 397 -2.68 -34.37 9.21
N LYS A 398 -3.00 -33.76 8.05
CA LYS A 398 -2.49 -34.12 6.73
C LYS A 398 -1.78 -32.91 6.09
N PRO A 399 -0.48 -33.00 5.79
CA PRO A 399 0.23 -31.90 5.13
C PRO A 399 -0.33 -31.68 3.73
N GLY A 400 -0.74 -30.45 3.43
CA GLY A 400 -1.31 -30.04 2.13
C GLY A 400 -2.71 -30.59 1.81
N GLY A 401 -3.42 -31.18 2.78
CA GLY A 401 -4.76 -31.74 2.59
C GLY A 401 -5.86 -30.68 2.43
N SER A 402 -6.98 -31.04 1.79
CA SER A 402 -8.20 -30.25 1.80
C SER A 402 -8.63 -29.99 3.25
N LEU A 403 -8.72 -28.72 3.64
CA LEU A 403 -9.16 -28.35 4.99
C LEU A 403 -10.56 -28.91 5.26
N ASP A 404 -10.66 -29.76 6.27
CA ASP A 404 -11.94 -30.32 6.70
C ASP A 404 -12.80 -29.25 7.38
N LEU A 405 -14.12 -29.48 7.45
CA LEU A 405 -15.06 -28.56 8.08
C LEU A 405 -14.68 -28.22 9.54
N MET A 406 -14.11 -29.17 10.27
CA MET A 406 -13.66 -28.97 11.65
C MET A 406 -12.45 -28.02 11.73
N ALA A 407 -11.52 -28.10 10.77
CA ALA A 407 -10.39 -27.20 10.66
C ALA A 407 -10.87 -25.77 10.37
N LEU A 408 -11.80 -25.60 9.41
CA LEU A 408 -12.40 -24.31 9.08
C LEU A 408 -13.14 -23.68 10.27
N ARG A 409 -13.90 -24.48 11.03
CA ARG A 409 -14.57 -24.01 12.26
C ARG A 409 -13.61 -23.50 13.31
N SER A 410 -12.46 -24.16 13.47
CA SER A 410 -11.45 -23.76 14.44
C SER A 410 -10.77 -22.44 14.06
N ILE A 411 -10.55 -22.23 12.76
CA ILE A 411 -10.08 -20.94 12.23
C ILE A 411 -11.14 -19.84 12.46
N TRP A 412 -12.42 -20.13 12.25
CA TRP A 412 -13.49 -19.17 12.52
C TRP A 412 -13.67 -18.88 14.01
N TRP A 413 -13.40 -19.83 14.91
CA TRP A 413 -13.33 -19.54 16.34
C TRP A 413 -12.20 -18.58 16.69
N LEU A 414 -11.01 -18.75 16.08
CA LEU A 414 -9.92 -17.77 16.22
C LEU A 414 -10.35 -16.38 15.71
N SER A 415 -10.97 -16.33 14.52
CA SER A 415 -11.47 -15.08 13.93
C SER A 415 -12.50 -14.40 14.85
N LEU A 416 -13.46 -15.15 15.39
CA LEU A 416 -14.46 -14.63 16.31
C LEU A 416 -13.82 -14.08 17.60
N ALA A 417 -12.91 -14.83 18.20
CA ALA A 417 -12.22 -14.40 19.42
C ALA A 417 -11.38 -13.13 19.18
N THR A 418 -10.68 -13.03 18.05
CA THR A 418 -9.89 -11.83 17.71
C THR A 418 -10.75 -10.62 17.42
N ALA A 419 -11.86 -10.78 16.69
CA ALA A 419 -12.83 -9.70 16.45
C ALA A 419 -13.47 -9.19 17.76
N LEU A 420 -13.90 -10.09 18.64
CA LEU A 420 -14.48 -9.74 19.95
C LEU A 420 -13.44 -9.07 20.86
N THR A 421 -12.18 -9.51 20.83
CA THR A 421 -11.09 -8.84 21.56
C THR A 421 -10.87 -7.41 21.05
N GLY A 422 -10.91 -7.21 19.72
CA GLY A 422 -10.90 -5.88 19.12
C GLY A 422 -12.09 -5.01 19.56
N ALA A 423 -13.28 -5.58 19.64
CA ALA A 423 -14.48 -4.91 20.14
C ALA A 423 -14.36 -4.48 21.61
N LEU A 424 -13.82 -5.36 22.47
CA LEU A 424 -13.57 -5.05 23.89
C LEU A 424 -12.54 -3.95 24.06
N ILE A 425 -11.42 -4.00 23.33
CA ILE A 425 -10.39 -2.95 23.36
C ILE A 425 -11.00 -1.61 22.95
N CYS A 426 -11.82 -1.62 21.88
CA CYS A 426 -12.50 -0.42 21.42
C CYS A 426 -13.50 0.11 22.46
N GLY A 427 -14.34 -0.76 23.04
CA GLY A 427 -15.39 -0.36 23.97
C GLY A 427 -14.86 0.23 25.29
N PHE A 428 -13.76 -0.31 25.82
CA PHE A 428 -13.21 0.14 27.12
C PHE A 428 -12.18 1.25 27.00
N PHE A 429 -11.34 1.24 25.95
CA PHE A 429 -10.12 2.04 25.93
C PHE A 429 -10.07 3.09 24.80
N VAL A 430 -10.89 2.96 23.75
CA VAL A 430 -10.88 3.89 22.63
C VAL A 430 -11.96 4.95 22.83
N ARG A 431 -11.54 6.21 22.98
CA ARG A 431 -12.45 7.36 23.04
C ARG A 431 -12.13 8.31 21.90
N ILE A 432 -13.03 8.40 20.94
CA ILE A 432 -12.97 9.32 19.80
C ILE A 432 -14.11 10.33 19.99
N PRO A 433 -13.82 11.62 20.23
CA PRO A 433 -14.84 12.66 20.30
C PRO A 433 -15.55 12.83 18.95
N ARG A 434 -16.72 13.48 18.96
CA ARG A 434 -17.48 13.78 17.73
C ARG A 434 -16.68 14.72 16.82
N SER A 435 -16.84 14.58 15.50
CA SER A 435 -16.23 15.49 14.54
C SER A 435 -16.95 16.84 14.59
N GLU A 436 -16.24 17.90 14.99
CA GLU A 436 -16.74 19.28 14.92
C GLU A 436 -16.31 19.92 13.59
N GLU A 437 -17.26 20.56 12.90
CA GLU A 437 -16.98 21.35 11.72
C GLU A 437 -16.24 22.62 12.17
N LYS A 438 -14.95 22.73 11.85
CA LYS A 438 -14.23 23.99 12.02
C LYS A 438 -14.69 24.90 10.90
N GLU A 439 -15.58 25.85 11.22
CA GLU A 439 -15.90 26.96 10.32
C GLU A 439 -14.59 27.54 9.81
N HIS A 440 -14.39 27.46 8.50
CA HIS A 440 -13.33 28.19 7.83
C HIS A 440 -13.68 29.66 7.96
N ILE A 441 -13.09 30.33 8.95
CA ILE A 441 -13.05 31.78 8.99
C ILE A 441 -12.30 32.19 7.72
N SER A 442 -13.09 32.71 6.78
CA SER A 442 -12.70 33.26 5.47
C SER A 442 -11.67 34.36 5.59
#